data_AF-A0A7V0PN18-F1
#
_entry.id   AF-A0A7V0PN18-F1
#
_cell.length_a   1.000
_cell.length_b   1.000
_cell.length_c   1.000
_cell.angle_alpha   90.00
_cell.angle_beta   90.00
_cell.angle_gamma   90.00
#
_symmetry.space_group_name_H-M   'P 1'
#
loop_
_entity.id
_entity.type
_entity.pdbx_description
1 polymer ?
#
loop_
_entity_poly.entity_id
_entity_poly.type
_entity_poly.pdbx_seq_one_letter_code
_entity_poly.pdbx_strand_id
1 'polypeptide(L)'
;MRRTFLRLSLIAVISCAPLGLAGGIAGAAPAQTVAAGPVRVIRQFQDTLITVMKGAATLGYRGRYAKLAPVVTRTHDLTVIARVALGRSWSRLTPAQRAEFLKTFAKLSIATYAARFDGYGGEVFTPPTAHKLPRGDVLVESQLKSPDGSKVQFGYQMRKIDGRWRIVNIIADGVSDLALERAEYSSVIRRYGFNALLTKLKERIAGYARKGAGATAPS
;
A
#
# COMPACT_ATOMS: atom_id res chain seq x y z
N MET A 1 -14.15 33.18 -19.77
CA MET A 1 -15.19 33.93 -19.04
C MET A 1 -14.60 34.50 -17.76
N ARG A 2 -14.34 35.81 -17.76
CA ARG A 2 -13.97 36.60 -16.58
C ARG A 2 -15.25 37.04 -15.89
N ARG A 3 -15.30 36.99 -14.56
CA ARG A 3 -16.27 37.76 -13.79
C ARG A 3 -15.55 38.40 -12.62
N THR A 4 -15.38 39.71 -12.74
CA THR A 4 -14.90 40.60 -11.70
C THR A 4 -15.98 41.68 -11.49
N PHE A 5 -16.13 42.09 -10.22
CA PHE A 5 -16.73 43.32 -9.69
C PHE A 5 -18.26 43.46 -9.56
N LEU A 6 -18.72 43.74 -8.33
CA LEU A 6 -19.51 44.92 -7.90
C LEU A 6 -19.61 44.87 -6.35
N ARG A 7 -18.94 45.75 -5.59
CA ARG A 7 -19.29 47.13 -5.13
C ARG A 7 -20.30 47.21 -3.96
N LEU A 8 -19.76 47.75 -2.85
CA LEU A 8 -20.26 48.78 -1.93
C LEU A 8 -21.69 48.70 -1.34
N SER A 9 -21.79 48.79 0.00
CA SER A 9 -22.58 49.83 0.70
C SER A 9 -22.22 49.94 2.19
N LEU A 10 -22.35 51.18 2.70
CA LEU A 10 -21.98 51.71 4.01
C LEU A 10 -23.01 51.39 5.13
N ILE A 11 -22.47 51.21 6.34
CA ILE A 11 -22.83 51.75 7.68
C ILE A 11 -24.31 51.75 8.15
N ALA A 12 -24.53 51.13 9.31
CA ALA A 12 -25.30 51.72 10.42
C ALA A 12 -24.83 51.16 11.77
N VAL A 13 -24.40 52.06 12.65
CA VAL A 13 -23.98 51.83 14.04
C VAL A 13 -25.22 51.75 14.93
N ILE A 14 -25.34 50.71 15.75
CA ILE A 14 -26.17 50.75 16.96
C ILE A 14 -25.33 50.23 18.13
N SER A 15 -25.10 51.14 19.07
CA SER A 15 -24.47 50.95 20.36
C SER A 15 -25.39 50.18 21.30
N CYS A 16 -24.87 49.16 21.99
CA CYS A 16 -25.38 48.76 23.29
C CYS A 16 -24.21 48.24 24.14
N ALA A 17 -24.01 48.89 25.28
CA ALA A 17 -22.92 48.66 26.22
C ALA A 17 -23.28 47.51 27.21
N PRO A 18 -22.39 47.11 28.14
CA PRO A 18 -21.95 45.73 28.31
C PRO A 18 -22.59 45.05 29.53
N LEU A 19 -22.64 43.72 29.57
CA LEU A 19 -22.68 42.97 30.84
C LEU A 19 -22.17 41.55 30.58
N GLY A 20 -21.16 41.14 31.35
CA GLY A 20 -20.36 39.96 31.09
C GLY A 20 -21.05 38.63 31.34
N LEU A 21 -20.43 37.56 30.83
CA LEU A 21 -20.38 36.24 31.46
C LEU A 21 -19.36 35.36 30.71
N ALA A 22 -18.43 34.83 31.49
CA ALA A 22 -17.68 33.60 31.29
C ALA A 22 -16.96 33.41 29.93
N GLY A 23 -15.64 33.61 29.96
CA GLY A 23 -14.71 33.05 28.99
C GLY A 23 -14.77 31.52 28.98
N GLY A 24 -15.66 30.97 28.15
CA GLY A 24 -15.56 29.62 27.67
C GLY A 24 -14.61 29.62 26.48
N ILE A 25 -13.31 29.38 26.72
CA ILE A 25 -12.46 28.83 25.67
C ILE A 25 -13.05 27.46 25.32
N ALA A 26 -13.94 27.45 24.32
CA ALA A 26 -14.29 26.24 23.62
C ALA A 26 -12.98 25.73 23.02
N GLY A 27 -12.33 24.83 23.77
CA GLY A 27 -11.24 24.03 23.26
C GLY A 27 -11.79 23.34 22.03
N ALA A 28 -11.43 23.84 20.86
CA ALA A 28 -11.57 23.11 19.62
C ALA A 28 -10.86 21.78 19.86
N ALA A 29 -11.65 20.75 20.15
CA ALA A 29 -11.15 19.39 20.24
C ALA A 29 -10.33 19.19 18.97
N PRO A 30 -9.06 18.75 19.06
CA PRO A 30 -8.25 18.57 17.87
C PRO A 30 -9.06 17.67 16.95
N ALA A 31 -9.40 18.19 15.77
CA ALA A 31 -10.09 17.44 14.74
C ALA A 31 -9.29 16.15 14.59
N GLN A 32 -9.83 15.06 15.14
CA GLN A 32 -9.12 13.81 15.19
C GLN A 32 -8.93 13.42 13.73
N THR A 33 -7.70 13.60 13.25
CA THR A 33 -7.30 13.27 11.90
C THR A 33 -7.38 11.75 11.83
N VAL A 34 -8.54 11.26 11.41
CA VAL A 34 -8.89 9.84 11.19
C VAL A 34 -7.77 9.07 10.50
N ALA A 35 -6.88 9.76 9.78
CA ALA A 35 -5.87 9.21 8.89
C ALA A 35 -4.45 9.06 9.46
N ALA A 36 -4.08 9.61 10.63
CA ALA A 36 -2.67 9.64 11.03
C ALA A 36 -2.02 8.24 11.16
N GLY A 37 -2.80 7.26 11.60
CA GLY A 37 -2.38 5.86 11.72
C GLY A 37 -2.04 5.17 10.39
N PRO A 38 -3.03 4.97 9.49
CA PRO A 38 -2.81 4.27 8.22
C PRO A 38 -1.82 5.02 7.31
N VAL A 39 -1.89 6.36 7.26
CA VAL A 39 -0.93 7.19 6.49
C VAL A 39 0.51 6.97 6.96
N ARG A 40 0.75 6.87 8.28
CA ARG A 40 2.09 6.60 8.82
C ARG A 40 2.61 5.22 8.40
N VAL A 41 1.75 4.19 8.39
CA VAL A 41 2.14 2.83 7.96
C VAL A 41 2.56 2.85 6.49
N ILE A 42 1.79 3.51 5.62
CA ILE A 42 2.11 3.64 4.20
C ILE A 42 3.38 4.44 3.98
N ARG A 43 3.56 5.57 4.68
CA ARG A 43 4.79 6.37 4.57
C ARG A 43 6.02 5.54 4.93
N GLN A 44 6.00 4.83 6.06
CA GLN A 44 7.13 3.97 6.46
C GLN A 44 7.45 2.89 5.42
N PHE A 45 6.41 2.31 4.81
CA PHE A 45 6.57 1.33 3.75
C PHE A 45 7.23 1.96 2.50
N GLN A 46 6.72 3.11 2.05
CA GLN A 46 7.24 3.86 0.91
C GLN A 46 8.68 4.34 1.11
N ASP A 47 9.01 4.85 2.29
CA ASP A 47 10.37 5.26 2.65
C ASP A 47 11.35 4.07 2.58
N THR A 48 10.89 2.89 2.98
CA THR A 48 11.69 1.65 2.86
C THR A 48 11.90 1.30 1.38
N LEU A 49 10.87 1.41 0.54
CA LEU A 49 10.98 1.18 -0.91
C LEU A 49 12.03 2.11 -1.55
N ILE A 50 11.95 3.41 -1.29
CA ILE A 50 12.94 4.37 -1.79
C ILE A 50 14.34 4.06 -1.24
N THR A 51 14.45 3.67 0.03
CA THR A 51 15.74 3.31 0.64
C THR A 51 16.37 2.09 -0.05
N VAL A 52 15.59 1.06 -0.40
CA VAL A 52 16.14 -0.12 -1.10
C VAL A 52 16.46 0.18 -2.56
N MET A 53 15.71 1.06 -3.21
CA MET A 53 16.02 1.55 -4.56
C MET A 53 17.35 2.29 -4.57
N LYS A 54 17.54 3.25 -3.66
CA LYS A 54 18.79 4.03 -3.55
C LYS A 54 20.01 3.14 -3.26
N GLY A 55 19.82 2.09 -2.46
CA GLY A 55 20.87 1.12 -2.15
C GLY A 55 20.93 -0.07 -3.12
N ALA A 56 20.22 -0.05 -4.25
CA ALA A 56 19.95 -1.28 -5.00
C ALA A 56 21.21 -1.96 -5.55
N ALA A 57 22.19 -1.19 -6.03
CA ALA A 57 23.46 -1.69 -6.53
C ALA A 57 24.26 -2.43 -5.44
N THR A 58 24.35 -1.85 -4.24
CA THR A 58 25.09 -2.43 -3.11
C THR A 58 24.34 -3.59 -2.45
N LEU A 59 23.02 -3.47 -2.30
CA LEU A 59 22.21 -4.49 -1.64
C LEU A 59 22.05 -5.73 -2.52
N GLY A 60 22.03 -5.56 -3.85
CA GLY A 60 21.59 -6.58 -4.79
C GLY A 60 20.18 -7.09 -4.46
N TYR A 61 19.73 -8.11 -5.20
CA TYR A 61 18.41 -8.68 -4.95
C TYR A 61 18.24 -9.23 -3.53
N ARG A 62 19.24 -9.97 -3.03
CA ARG A 62 19.17 -10.63 -1.71
C ARG A 62 19.11 -9.61 -0.56
N GLY A 63 19.91 -8.55 -0.61
CA GLY A 63 19.89 -7.50 0.41
C GLY A 63 18.58 -6.72 0.40
N ARG A 64 18.03 -6.39 -0.79
CA ARG A 64 16.71 -5.76 -0.90
C ARG A 64 15.61 -6.65 -0.35
N TYR A 65 15.61 -7.95 -0.69
CA TYR A 65 14.67 -8.93 -0.14
C TYR A 65 14.74 -8.95 1.39
N ALA A 66 15.95 -9.08 1.96
CA ALA A 66 16.14 -9.13 3.41
C ALA A 66 15.65 -7.86 4.12
N LYS A 67 15.90 -6.69 3.53
CA LYS A 67 15.49 -5.39 4.08
C LYS A 67 13.97 -5.16 3.98
N LEU A 68 13.33 -5.66 2.92
CA LEU A 68 11.89 -5.54 2.72
C LEU A 68 11.07 -6.53 3.53
N ALA A 69 11.60 -7.73 3.78
CA ALA A 69 10.89 -8.81 4.47
C ALA A 69 10.18 -8.36 5.77
N PRO A 70 10.86 -7.78 6.77
CA PRO A 70 10.20 -7.37 8.02
C PRO A 70 9.19 -6.25 7.82
N VAL A 71 9.41 -5.36 6.84
CA VAL A 71 8.53 -4.23 6.57
C VAL A 71 7.23 -4.71 5.91
N VAL A 72 7.33 -5.54 4.87
CA VAL A 72 6.17 -6.11 4.18
C VAL A 72 5.34 -6.95 5.15
N THR A 73 5.96 -7.81 5.95
CA THR A 73 5.25 -8.63 6.96
C THR A 73 4.53 -7.79 8.02
N ARG A 74 5.06 -6.63 8.37
CA ARG A 74 4.45 -5.72 9.35
C ARG A 74 3.32 -4.88 8.75
N THR A 75 3.49 -4.40 7.52
CA THR A 75 2.56 -3.45 6.90
C THR A 75 1.40 -4.13 6.19
N HIS A 76 1.55 -5.39 5.77
CA HIS A 76 0.52 -6.16 5.08
C HIS A 76 -0.13 -7.20 5.99
N ASP A 77 -1.42 -7.45 5.79
CA ASP A 77 -2.04 -8.68 6.25
C ASP A 77 -1.96 -9.74 5.14
N LEU A 78 -0.76 -10.33 5.02
CA LEU A 78 -0.50 -11.35 4.00
C LEU A 78 -1.42 -12.57 4.13
N THR A 79 -1.93 -12.87 5.33
CA THR A 79 -2.87 -13.98 5.53
C THR A 79 -4.24 -13.66 4.96
N VAL A 80 -4.77 -12.46 5.20
CA VAL A 80 -6.03 -12.01 4.62
C VAL A 80 -5.91 -11.91 3.09
N ILE A 81 -4.85 -11.30 2.58
CA ILE A 81 -4.61 -11.17 1.14
C ILE A 81 -4.56 -12.55 0.48
N ALA A 82 -3.74 -13.46 0.99
CA ALA A 82 -3.60 -14.83 0.49
C ALA A 82 -4.94 -15.59 0.47
N ARG A 83 -5.73 -15.48 1.55
CA ARG A 83 -7.06 -16.09 1.63
C ARG A 83 -8.01 -15.56 0.56
N VAL A 84 -8.04 -14.25 0.37
CA VAL A 84 -8.89 -13.62 -0.64
C VAL A 84 -8.44 -13.97 -2.05
N ALA A 85 -7.13 -14.06 -2.30
CA ALA A 85 -6.55 -14.48 -3.57
C ALA A 85 -6.95 -15.92 -3.93
N LEU A 86 -6.99 -16.85 -2.97
CA LEU A 86 -7.48 -18.21 -3.23
C LEU A 86 -9.01 -18.31 -3.34
N GLY A 87 -9.74 -17.34 -2.79
CA GLY A 87 -11.20 -17.31 -2.82
C GLY A 87 -11.83 -18.61 -2.33
N ARG A 88 -12.72 -19.19 -3.14
CA ARG A 88 -13.47 -20.42 -2.78
C ARG A 88 -12.58 -21.64 -2.59
N SER A 89 -11.38 -21.66 -3.18
CA SER A 89 -10.46 -22.79 -3.06
C SER A 89 -9.87 -22.91 -1.66
N TRP A 90 -9.78 -21.81 -0.90
CA TRP A 90 -9.19 -21.80 0.44
C TRP A 90 -9.83 -22.80 1.40
N SER A 91 -11.16 -22.88 1.40
CA SER A 91 -11.91 -23.77 2.31
C SER A 91 -11.67 -25.25 2.01
N ARG A 92 -11.28 -25.59 0.77
CA ARG A 92 -11.03 -26.96 0.32
C ARG A 92 -9.61 -27.47 0.63
N LEU A 93 -8.70 -26.57 1.02
CA LEU A 93 -7.32 -26.94 1.34
C LEU A 93 -7.20 -27.54 2.74
N THR A 94 -6.32 -28.54 2.87
CA THR A 94 -5.92 -29.09 4.17
C THR A 94 -5.13 -28.04 4.98
N PRO A 95 -5.02 -28.20 6.32
CA PRO A 95 -4.19 -27.31 7.13
C PRO A 95 -2.73 -27.20 6.64
N ALA A 96 -2.14 -28.32 6.22
CA ALA A 96 -0.78 -28.34 5.68
C ALA A 96 -0.66 -27.53 4.36
N GLN A 97 -1.62 -27.70 3.44
CA GLN A 97 -1.66 -26.93 2.19
C GLN A 97 -1.85 -25.43 2.44
N ARG A 98 -2.71 -25.06 3.40
CA ARG A 98 -2.89 -23.66 3.81
C ARG A 98 -1.60 -23.06 4.34
N ALA A 99 -0.90 -23.78 5.23
CA ALA A 99 0.37 -23.32 5.78
C ALA A 99 1.45 -23.16 4.69
N GLU A 100 1.56 -24.12 3.79
CA GLU A 100 2.51 -24.05 2.68
C GLU A 100 2.20 -22.90 1.71
N PHE A 101 0.92 -22.69 1.40
CA PHE A 101 0.49 -21.55 0.57
C PHE A 101 0.82 -20.22 1.24
N LEU A 102 0.47 -20.04 2.51
CA LEU A 102 0.76 -18.79 3.22
C LEU A 102 2.26 -18.46 3.25
N LYS A 103 3.09 -19.48 3.50
CA LYS A 103 4.56 -19.34 3.46
C LYS A 103 5.05 -18.96 2.06
N THR A 104 4.51 -19.60 1.02
CA THR A 104 4.91 -19.34 -0.37
C THR A 104 4.44 -17.97 -0.84
N PHE A 105 3.21 -17.58 -0.51
CA PHE A 105 2.62 -16.28 -0.83
C PHE A 105 3.42 -15.15 -0.18
N ALA A 106 3.76 -15.26 1.11
CA ALA A 106 4.58 -14.25 1.79
C ALA A 106 5.95 -14.06 1.12
N LYS A 107 6.63 -15.16 0.75
CA LYS A 107 7.89 -15.11 0.00
C LYS A 107 7.71 -14.45 -1.37
N LEU A 108 6.65 -14.79 -2.09
CA LEU A 108 6.34 -14.20 -3.39
C LEU A 108 6.10 -12.70 -3.29
N SER A 109 5.34 -12.22 -2.30
CA SER A 109 5.08 -10.79 -2.11
C SER A 109 6.39 -10.03 -1.89
N ILE A 110 7.25 -10.50 -0.98
CA ILE A 110 8.55 -9.86 -0.71
C ILE A 110 9.46 -9.92 -1.94
N ALA A 111 9.53 -11.08 -2.60
CA ALA A 111 10.32 -11.28 -3.82
C ALA A 111 9.89 -10.34 -4.94
N THR A 112 8.59 -10.09 -5.08
CA THR A 112 8.03 -9.19 -6.09
C THR A 112 8.45 -7.74 -5.82
N TYR A 113 8.40 -7.26 -4.58
CA TYR A 113 8.90 -5.92 -4.25
C TYR A 113 10.41 -5.79 -4.49
N ALA A 114 11.21 -6.75 -4.03
CA ALA A 114 12.66 -6.73 -4.23
C ALA A 114 13.07 -6.74 -5.71
N ALA A 115 12.25 -7.38 -6.56
CA ALA A 115 12.45 -7.43 -8.00
C ALA A 115 11.94 -6.20 -8.75
N ARG A 116 10.91 -5.50 -8.24
CA ARG A 116 10.32 -4.32 -8.91
C ARG A 116 10.95 -2.99 -8.48
N PHE A 117 11.51 -2.92 -7.28
CA PHE A 117 12.14 -1.73 -6.71
C PHE A 117 13.66 -1.92 -6.67
N ASP A 118 14.26 -2.08 -7.85
CA ASP A 118 15.64 -2.54 -8.06
C ASP A 118 16.61 -1.49 -8.61
N GLY A 119 16.18 -0.24 -8.73
CA GLY A 119 17.01 0.89 -9.12
C GLY A 119 16.40 2.20 -8.63
N TYR A 120 17.18 3.27 -8.66
CA TYR A 120 16.74 4.62 -8.31
C TYR A 120 17.17 5.61 -9.38
N GLY A 121 16.22 6.14 -10.13
CA GLY A 121 16.42 7.21 -11.10
C GLY A 121 16.14 8.61 -10.52
N GLY A 122 15.54 8.70 -9.34
CA GLY A 122 15.06 9.97 -8.75
C GLY A 122 13.59 9.95 -8.36
N GLU A 123 13.04 8.75 -8.16
CA GLU A 123 11.63 8.54 -7.90
C GLU A 123 11.23 9.09 -6.53
N VAL A 124 10.02 9.65 -6.45
CA VAL A 124 9.49 10.25 -5.22
C VAL A 124 8.03 9.86 -5.05
N PHE A 125 7.68 9.41 -3.84
CA PHE A 125 6.28 9.26 -3.45
C PHE A 125 5.68 10.62 -3.06
N THR A 126 4.50 10.94 -3.57
CA THR A 126 3.73 12.07 -3.06
C THR A 126 3.26 11.80 -1.63
N PRO A 127 3.06 12.82 -0.79
CA PRO A 127 2.47 12.66 0.53
C PRO A 127 1.15 11.87 0.45
N PRO A 128 0.99 10.78 1.24
CA PRO A 128 -0.22 9.99 1.18
C PRO A 128 -1.42 10.75 1.75
N THR A 129 -2.55 10.69 1.06
CA THR A 129 -3.85 11.16 1.55
C THR A 129 -4.69 9.94 1.94
N ALA A 130 -5.66 10.11 2.84
CA ALA A 130 -6.49 8.99 3.23
C ALA A 130 -7.95 9.38 3.40
N HIS A 131 -8.83 8.47 3.03
CA HIS A 131 -10.27 8.63 3.13
C HIS A 131 -10.93 7.34 3.62
N LYS A 132 -12.03 7.49 4.37
CA LYS A 132 -12.76 6.34 4.92
C LYS A 132 -13.42 5.55 3.80
N LEU A 133 -13.41 4.23 3.93
CA LEU A 133 -14.21 3.30 3.15
C LEU A 133 -15.30 2.67 4.03
N PRO A 134 -16.29 1.97 3.43
CA PRO A 134 -17.25 1.18 4.18
C PRO A 134 -16.58 0.14 5.10
N ARG A 135 -17.33 -0.33 6.11
CA ARG A 135 -16.88 -1.37 7.06
C ARG A 135 -15.65 -0.99 7.91
N GLY A 136 -15.33 0.30 7.99
CA GLY A 136 -14.21 0.80 8.80
C GLY A 136 -12.84 0.64 8.15
N ASP A 137 -12.79 0.23 6.87
CA ASP A 137 -11.55 0.28 6.08
C ASP A 137 -11.20 1.74 5.74
N VAL A 138 -9.96 1.97 5.34
CA VAL A 138 -9.44 3.27 4.89
C VAL A 138 -8.70 3.06 3.59
N LEU A 139 -8.96 3.88 2.57
CA LEU A 139 -8.10 3.93 1.40
C LEU A 139 -7.04 5.00 1.65
N VAL A 140 -5.77 4.62 1.50
CA VAL A 140 -4.65 5.57 1.48
C VAL A 140 -4.16 5.68 0.05
N GLU A 141 -4.00 6.88 -0.46
CA GLU A 141 -3.62 7.13 -1.85
C GLU A 141 -2.32 7.92 -1.95
N SER A 142 -1.52 7.63 -2.98
CA SER A 142 -0.28 8.35 -3.28
C SER A 142 0.15 8.07 -4.71
N GLN A 143 1.10 8.83 -5.24
CA GLN A 143 1.74 8.58 -6.54
C GLN A 143 3.22 8.33 -6.35
N LEU A 144 3.78 7.36 -7.06
CA LEU A 144 5.22 7.31 -7.33
C LEU A 144 5.47 8.08 -8.61
N LYS A 145 6.29 9.13 -8.55
CA LYS A 145 6.66 9.95 -9.71
C LYS A 145 8.12 9.72 -10.05
N SER A 146 8.41 9.57 -11.33
CA SER A 146 9.77 9.44 -11.88
C SER A 146 10.21 10.75 -12.54
N PRO A 147 11.52 11.02 -12.65
CA PRO A 147 12.01 12.25 -13.29
C PRO A 147 11.67 12.38 -14.78
N ASP A 148 11.45 11.25 -15.47
CA ASP A 148 11.01 11.21 -16.87
C ASP A 148 9.54 11.65 -17.07
N GLY A 149 8.85 12.03 -15.99
CA GLY A 149 7.46 12.46 -16.00
C GLY A 149 6.45 11.32 -15.87
N SER A 150 6.89 10.06 -15.90
CA SER A 150 6.02 8.92 -15.64
C SER A 150 5.57 8.90 -14.18
N LYS A 151 4.37 8.36 -13.95
CA LYS A 151 3.81 8.22 -12.60
C LYS A 151 2.95 6.97 -12.50
N VAL A 152 2.93 6.38 -11.32
CA VAL A 152 2.04 5.27 -10.95
C VAL A 152 1.18 5.71 -9.78
N GLN A 153 -0.13 5.66 -9.92
CA GLN A 153 -1.08 5.94 -8.86
C GLN A 153 -1.25 4.68 -8.00
N PHE A 154 -1.09 4.81 -6.68
CA PHE A 154 -1.31 3.74 -5.72
C PHE A 154 -2.48 4.06 -4.81
N GLY A 155 -3.37 3.08 -4.62
CA GLY A 155 -4.37 3.01 -3.57
C GLY A 155 -4.11 1.80 -2.67
N TYR A 156 -3.99 2.02 -1.37
CA TYR A 156 -3.79 0.99 -0.35
C TYR A 156 -5.06 0.86 0.48
N GLN A 157 -5.83 -0.21 0.28
CA GLN A 157 -6.95 -0.51 1.17
C GLN A 157 -6.39 -1.03 2.49
N MET A 158 -6.64 -0.29 3.55
CA MET A 158 -6.15 -0.56 4.89
C MET A 158 -7.29 -0.98 5.81
N ARG A 159 -7.03 -1.99 6.64
CA ARG A 159 -7.93 -2.46 7.69
C ARG A 159 -7.23 -2.41 9.04
N LYS A 160 -7.98 -2.06 10.09
CA LYS A 160 -7.49 -2.13 11.47
C LYS A 160 -7.76 -3.53 12.02
N ILE A 161 -6.70 -4.26 12.34
CA ILE A 161 -6.73 -5.65 12.84
C ILE A 161 -5.88 -5.71 14.11
N ASP A 162 -6.48 -6.13 15.22
CA ASP A 162 -5.87 -6.14 16.56
C ASP A 162 -5.23 -4.78 16.91
N GLY A 163 -5.96 -3.71 16.66
CA GLY A 163 -5.50 -2.34 16.91
C GLY A 163 -4.49 -1.78 15.89
N ARG A 164 -3.99 -2.59 14.94
CA ARG A 164 -2.96 -2.20 13.98
C ARG A 164 -3.51 -2.05 12.56
N TRP A 165 -3.11 -1.00 11.87
CA TRP A 165 -3.45 -0.80 10.45
C TRP A 165 -2.58 -1.70 9.57
N ARG A 166 -3.21 -2.46 8.67
CA ARG A 166 -2.55 -3.32 7.70
C ARG A 166 -3.17 -3.18 6.31
N ILE A 167 -2.33 -3.28 5.29
CA ILE A 167 -2.73 -3.33 3.88
C ILE A 167 -3.41 -4.68 3.63
N VAL A 168 -4.60 -4.65 3.04
CA VAL A 168 -5.39 -5.82 2.64
C VAL A 168 -5.67 -5.87 1.14
N ASN A 169 -5.39 -4.79 0.40
CA ASN A 169 -5.43 -4.73 -1.06
C ASN A 169 -4.55 -3.57 -1.55
N ILE A 170 -3.94 -3.74 -2.72
CA ILE A 170 -3.19 -2.69 -3.42
C ILE A 170 -3.82 -2.51 -4.80
N ILE A 171 -4.01 -1.26 -5.17
CA ILE A 171 -4.56 -0.82 -6.44
C ILE A 171 -3.49 0.04 -7.11
N ALA A 172 -3.00 -0.38 -8.26
CA ALA A 172 -2.05 0.38 -9.06
C ALA A 172 -2.73 0.80 -10.36
N ASP A 173 -2.75 2.11 -10.66
CA ASP A 173 -3.39 2.69 -11.85
C ASP A 173 -4.83 2.17 -12.08
N GLY A 174 -5.60 2.09 -10.99
CA GLY A 174 -6.98 1.62 -11.00
C GLY A 174 -7.15 0.10 -11.03
N VAL A 175 -6.06 -0.68 -11.14
CA VAL A 175 -6.07 -2.13 -11.20
C VAL A 175 -5.68 -2.74 -9.86
N SER A 176 -6.56 -3.58 -9.30
CA SER A 176 -6.29 -4.27 -8.03
C SER A 176 -5.40 -5.49 -8.26
N ASP A 177 -4.23 -5.50 -7.61
CA ASP A 177 -3.31 -6.65 -7.60
C ASP A 177 -4.01 -7.91 -7.08
N LEU A 178 -4.77 -7.77 -5.99
CA LEU A 178 -5.52 -8.86 -5.38
C LEU A 178 -6.57 -9.46 -6.32
N ALA A 179 -7.26 -8.62 -7.11
CA ALA A 179 -8.25 -9.09 -8.07
C ALA A 179 -7.59 -9.88 -9.20
N LEU A 180 -6.44 -9.41 -9.71
CA LEU A 180 -5.66 -10.10 -10.72
C LEU A 180 -5.13 -11.45 -10.22
N GLU A 181 -4.52 -11.47 -9.04
CA GLU A 181 -4.03 -12.71 -8.41
C GLU A 181 -5.16 -13.71 -8.21
N ARG A 182 -6.34 -13.24 -7.77
CA ARG A 182 -7.51 -14.11 -7.60
C ARG A 182 -7.98 -14.73 -8.91
N ALA A 183 -8.03 -13.96 -9.99
CA ALA A 183 -8.39 -14.47 -11.31
C ALA A 183 -7.35 -15.49 -11.81
N GLU A 184 -6.06 -15.18 -11.68
CA GLU A 184 -4.96 -16.07 -12.06
C GLU A 184 -5.02 -17.39 -11.27
N TYR A 185 -5.09 -17.31 -9.95
CA TYR A 185 -5.01 -18.48 -9.07
C TYR A 185 -6.24 -19.38 -9.26
N SER A 186 -7.43 -18.77 -9.39
CA SER A 186 -8.65 -19.52 -9.69
C SER A 186 -8.56 -20.26 -11.03
N SER A 187 -7.98 -19.63 -12.05
CA SER A 187 -7.78 -20.24 -13.36
C SER A 187 -6.80 -21.42 -13.29
N VAL A 188 -5.66 -21.24 -12.63
CA VAL A 188 -4.62 -22.29 -12.48
C VAL A 188 -5.17 -23.46 -11.67
N ILE A 189 -5.81 -23.21 -10.52
CA ILE A 189 -6.35 -24.28 -9.67
C ILE A 189 -7.42 -25.08 -10.42
N ARG A 190 -8.31 -24.40 -11.15
CA ARG A 190 -9.37 -25.08 -11.91
C ARG A 190 -8.82 -25.97 -13.03
N ARG A 191 -7.75 -25.55 -13.70
CA ARG A 191 -7.17 -26.29 -14.84
C ARG A 191 -6.15 -27.35 -14.43
N TYR A 192 -5.35 -27.08 -13.40
CA TYR A 192 -4.15 -27.84 -13.09
C TYR A 192 -4.03 -28.23 -11.60
N GLY A 193 -4.99 -27.83 -10.76
CA GLY A 193 -4.99 -28.13 -9.33
C GLY A 193 -4.09 -27.20 -8.49
N PHE A 194 -4.19 -27.36 -7.17
CA PHE A 194 -3.48 -26.51 -6.20
C PHE A 194 -1.96 -26.71 -6.22
N ASN A 195 -1.48 -27.93 -6.41
CA ASN A 195 -0.04 -28.19 -6.46
C ASN A 195 0.61 -27.47 -7.65
N ALA A 196 -0.05 -27.41 -8.81
CA ALA A 196 0.44 -26.65 -9.95
C ALA A 196 0.54 -25.14 -9.66
N LEU A 197 -0.42 -24.58 -8.91
CA LEU A 197 -0.31 -23.19 -8.45
C LEU A 197 0.93 -23.02 -7.58
N LEU A 198 1.13 -23.87 -6.57
CA LEU A 198 2.30 -23.78 -5.69
C LEU A 198 3.62 -23.86 -6.46
N THR A 199 3.75 -24.80 -7.41
CA THR A 199 4.91 -24.92 -8.28
C THR A 199 5.15 -23.62 -9.05
N LYS A 200 4.11 -23.08 -9.71
CA LYS A 200 4.19 -21.82 -10.46
C LYS A 200 4.66 -20.64 -9.59
N LEU A 201 4.15 -20.53 -8.35
CA LEU A 201 4.58 -19.46 -7.44
C LEU A 201 6.05 -19.62 -7.02
N LYS A 202 6.50 -20.86 -6.74
CA LYS A 202 7.90 -21.16 -6.40
C LYS A 202 8.84 -20.87 -7.58
N GLU A 203 8.45 -21.23 -8.79
CA GLU A 203 9.19 -20.90 -10.02
C GLU A 203 9.31 -19.39 -10.22
N ARG A 204 8.23 -18.63 -9.99
CA ARG A 204 8.25 -17.17 -10.08
C ARG A 204 9.20 -16.55 -9.06
N ILE A 205 9.21 -17.04 -7.82
CA ILE A 205 10.19 -16.63 -6.79
C ILE A 205 11.62 -16.90 -7.25
N ALA A 206 11.90 -18.10 -7.75
CA ALA A 206 13.23 -18.46 -8.26
C ALA A 206 13.63 -17.62 -9.48
N GLY A 207 12.67 -17.29 -10.36
CA GLY A 207 12.87 -16.39 -11.50
C GLY A 207 13.30 -14.99 -11.07
N TYR A 208 12.66 -14.41 -10.04
CA TYR A 208 13.07 -13.13 -9.48
C TYR A 208 14.48 -13.16 -8.90
N ALA A 209 14.83 -14.23 -8.17
CA ALA A 209 16.16 -14.38 -7.62
C ALA A 209 17.25 -14.49 -8.71
N ARG A 210 16.98 -15.24 -9.80
CA ARG A 210 17.91 -15.38 -10.93
C ARG A 210 18.10 -14.07 -11.68
N LYS A 211 17.00 -13.41 -12.10
CA LYS A 211 17.07 -12.13 -12.80
C LYS A 211 17.78 -11.07 -11.96
N GLY A 212 17.45 -11.01 -10.67
CA GLY A 212 18.05 -10.07 -9.73
C GLY A 212 19.53 -10.34 -9.41
N ALA A 213 20.03 -11.57 -9.59
CA ALA A 213 21.45 -11.90 -9.46
C ALA A 213 22.25 -11.60 -10.75
N GLY A 214 21.61 -11.72 -11.93
CA GLY A 214 22.24 -11.38 -13.21
C GLY A 214 22.43 -9.88 -13.42
N ALA A 215 21.56 -9.04 -12.87
CA ALA A 215 21.65 -7.58 -12.99
C ALA A 215 22.80 -6.92 -12.20
N THR A 216 23.50 -7.68 -11.35
CA THR A 216 24.61 -7.19 -10.51
C THR A 216 26.01 -7.55 -11.05
N ALA A 217 26.10 -8.26 -12.18
CA ALA A 217 27.40 -8.50 -12.82
C ALA A 217 27.78 -7.26 -13.66
N PRO A 218 28.94 -6.62 -13.43
CA PRO A 218 29.44 -5.61 -14.35
C PRO A 218 29.74 -6.27 -15.71
N SER A 219 29.22 -5.68 -16.78
CA SER A 219 29.69 -5.94 -18.15
C SER A 219 31.12 -5.48 -18.32
#